data_AF-A0A7K0QXY7-F1
#
_entry.id   AF-A0A7K0QXY7-F1
#
_cell.length_a   1.000
_cell.length_b   1.000
_cell.length_c   1.000
_cell.angle_alpha   90.00
_cell.angle_beta   90.00
_cell.angle_gamma   90.00
#
_symmetry.space_group_name_H-M   'P 1'
#
loop_
_entity.id
_entity.type
_entity.pdbx_description
1 polymer ?
#
loop_
_entity_poly.entity_id
_entity_poly.type
_entity_poly.pdbx_seq_one_letter_code
_entity_poly.pdbx_strand_id
1 'polypeptide(L)'
;MGAPPILTAEERAAALLKASQSRKRRADIKSKIKSGEFSIDTVLEIAANEDAVAKMRVRELLEALSGVGKVRASALMERLNISPTRRIAGLGRHQIKELRNEFMKSSHAPKPGKLLVLSGPGGVGKSTVAARLRASGDFWVSVSATTRSPRANEHDGVDYFFISDEEFSRRVRNDEFLEWAEFAGNRYGTPSSAVEEALLAGRNVLLEIEIDGARQVKSHLPSCLLVFLEPPTWEELVARLEGRGTDNPERRAERLQLAQDELAAAPFFDLVIVNDRVERVVEQLIGLTS
;
A
#
# COMPACT_ATOMS: atom_id res chain seq x y z
N MET A 1 -39.64 -1.36 31.21
CA MET A 1 -38.86 -2.55 30.78
C MET A 1 -39.77 -3.76 30.90
N GLY A 2 -40.07 -4.46 29.80
CA GLY A 2 -40.89 -5.66 29.85
C GLY A 2 -40.18 -6.80 30.59
N ALA A 3 -40.95 -7.70 31.20
CA ALA A 3 -40.40 -8.90 31.83
C ALA A 3 -39.60 -9.71 30.77
N PRO A 4 -38.44 -10.27 31.14
CA PRO A 4 -37.70 -11.14 30.24
C PRO A 4 -38.57 -12.34 29.82
N PRO A 5 -38.43 -12.82 28.57
CA PRO A 5 -39.25 -13.92 28.05
C PRO A 5 -39.08 -15.17 28.91
N ILE A 6 -40.20 -15.81 29.26
CA ILE A 6 -40.21 -17.06 30.01
C ILE A 6 -39.90 -18.20 29.03
N LEU A 7 -38.66 -18.67 29.04
CA LEU A 7 -38.21 -19.78 28.20
C LEU A 7 -38.79 -21.13 28.68
N THR A 8 -39.20 -21.97 27.74
CA THR A 8 -39.56 -23.38 27.98
C THR A 8 -38.34 -24.20 28.43
N ALA A 9 -38.55 -25.41 28.97
CA ALA A 9 -37.44 -26.28 29.37
C ALA A 9 -36.53 -26.65 28.19
N GLU A 10 -37.09 -26.87 27.00
CA GLU A 10 -36.35 -27.15 25.78
C GLU A 10 -35.57 -25.94 25.28
N GLU A 11 -36.17 -24.75 25.29
CA GLU A 11 -35.49 -23.50 24.92
C GLU A 11 -34.34 -23.18 25.86
N ARG A 12 -34.50 -23.46 27.17
CA ARG A 12 -33.41 -23.34 28.15
C ARG A 12 -32.28 -24.32 27.84
N ALA A 13 -32.59 -25.58 27.54
CA ALA A 13 -31.59 -26.58 27.20
C ALA A 13 -30.82 -26.21 25.93
N ALA A 14 -31.52 -25.76 24.87
CA ALA A 14 -30.92 -25.29 23.64
C ALA A 14 -30.04 -24.04 23.85
N ALA A 15 -30.49 -23.09 24.67
CA ALA A 15 -29.70 -21.90 25.02
C ALA A 15 -28.42 -22.25 25.79
N LEU A 16 -28.49 -23.20 26.73
CA LEU A 16 -27.34 -23.70 27.47
C LEU A 16 -26.33 -24.40 26.55
N LEU A 17 -26.81 -25.24 25.62
CA LEU A 17 -25.96 -25.91 24.64
C LEU A 17 -25.25 -24.90 23.73
N LYS A 18 -25.97 -23.93 23.17
CA LYS A 18 -25.41 -22.85 22.34
C LYS A 18 -24.38 -22.01 23.10
N ALA A 19 -24.64 -21.71 24.38
CA ALA A 19 -23.71 -20.99 25.24
C ALA A 19 -22.44 -21.82 25.49
N SER A 20 -22.56 -23.13 25.73
CA SER A 20 -21.43 -24.05 25.90
C SER A 20 -20.56 -24.10 24.64
N GLN A 21 -21.18 -24.28 23.46
CA GLN A 21 -20.49 -24.28 22.17
C GLN A 21 -19.76 -22.96 21.91
N SER A 22 -20.42 -21.82 22.19
CA SER A 22 -19.81 -20.50 22.03
C SER A 22 -18.58 -20.31 22.92
N ARG A 23 -18.63 -20.82 24.17
CA ARG A 23 -17.47 -20.78 25.09
C ARG A 23 -16.34 -21.67 24.58
N LYS A 24 -16.65 -22.87 24.10
CA LYS A 24 -15.66 -23.80 23.52
C LYS A 24 -14.96 -23.17 22.32
N ARG A 25 -15.71 -22.52 21.41
CA ARG A 25 -15.15 -21.83 20.24
C ARG A 25 -14.24 -20.67 20.63
N ARG A 26 -14.62 -19.83 21.60
CA ARG A 26 -13.75 -18.75 22.10
C ARG A 26 -12.48 -19.28 22.76
N ALA A 27 -12.57 -20.39 23.49
CA ALA A 27 -11.40 -21.02 24.10
C ALA A 27 -10.43 -21.54 23.04
N ASP A 28 -10.95 -22.19 21.99
CA ASP A 28 -10.18 -22.63 20.81
C ASP A 28 -9.47 -21.45 20.13
N ILE A 29 -10.21 -20.39 19.79
CA ILE A 29 -9.64 -19.17 19.19
C ILE A 29 -8.48 -18.61 20.03
N LYS A 30 -8.66 -18.49 21.35
CA LYS A 30 -7.60 -18.00 22.24
C LYS A 30 -6.39 -18.92 22.28
N SER A 31 -6.59 -20.24 22.22
CA SER A 31 -5.50 -21.22 22.16
C SER A 31 -4.69 -21.07 20.87
N LYS A 32 -5.38 -20.90 19.73
CA LYS A 32 -4.76 -20.70 18.40
C LYS A 32 -4.01 -19.38 18.29
N ILE A 33 -4.54 -18.31 18.90
CA ILE A 33 -3.81 -17.04 19.00
C ILE A 33 -2.54 -17.21 19.84
N LYS A 34 -2.66 -17.87 20.99
CA LYS A 34 -1.54 -18.07 21.92
C LYS A 34 -0.43 -18.93 21.32
N SER A 35 -0.76 -19.93 20.50
CA SER A 35 0.22 -20.74 19.77
C SER A 35 0.82 -20.02 18.57
N GLY A 36 0.27 -18.87 18.15
CA GLY A 36 0.66 -18.16 16.94
C GLY A 36 0.04 -18.72 15.65
N GLU A 37 -0.83 -19.73 15.75
CA GLU A 37 -1.58 -20.27 14.60
C GLU A 37 -2.50 -19.20 13.99
N PHE A 38 -3.15 -18.39 14.85
CA PHE A 38 -4.03 -17.30 14.41
C PHE A 38 -3.44 -15.94 14.75
N SER A 39 -3.42 -15.06 13.75
CA SER A 39 -3.12 -13.64 13.93
C SER A 39 -4.35 -12.88 14.46
N ILE A 40 -4.15 -11.65 14.94
CA ILE A 40 -5.28 -10.79 15.31
C ILE A 40 -6.20 -10.54 14.10
N ASP A 41 -5.63 -10.44 12.91
CA ASP A 41 -6.38 -10.18 11.68
C ASP A 41 -7.30 -11.34 11.32
N THR A 42 -6.76 -12.56 11.35
CA THR A 42 -7.53 -13.80 11.17
C THR A 42 -8.72 -13.87 12.14
N VAL A 43 -8.54 -13.43 13.39
CA VAL A 43 -9.64 -13.45 14.37
C VAL A 43 -10.68 -12.36 14.09
N LEU A 44 -10.27 -11.20 13.59
CA LEU A 44 -11.19 -10.14 13.15
C LEU A 44 -12.02 -10.58 11.93
N GLU A 45 -11.42 -11.31 10.98
CA GLU A 45 -12.12 -11.89 9.83
C GLU A 45 -13.12 -12.97 10.24
N ILE A 46 -12.71 -13.88 11.14
CA ILE A 46 -13.63 -14.88 11.71
C ILE A 46 -14.78 -14.18 12.44
N ALA A 47 -14.48 -13.13 13.22
CA ALA A 47 -15.50 -12.37 13.95
C ALA A 47 -16.51 -11.66 13.05
N ALA A 48 -16.17 -11.36 11.80
CA ALA A 48 -17.12 -10.79 10.84
C ALA A 48 -18.24 -11.78 10.47
N ASN A 49 -17.97 -13.08 10.54
CA ASN A 49 -18.86 -14.14 10.08
C ASN A 49 -19.37 -15.07 11.20
N GLU A 50 -18.69 -15.13 12.35
CA GLU A 50 -19.03 -15.99 13.48
C GLU A 50 -19.46 -15.20 14.73
N ASP A 51 -20.76 -15.22 15.08
CA ASP A 51 -21.34 -14.52 16.24
C ASP A 51 -20.67 -14.88 17.57
N ALA A 52 -20.22 -16.13 17.72
CA ALA A 52 -19.50 -16.59 18.90
C ALA A 52 -18.23 -15.76 19.13
N VAL A 53 -17.45 -15.51 18.07
CA VAL A 53 -16.19 -14.75 18.09
C VAL A 53 -16.48 -13.25 18.10
N ALA A 54 -17.45 -12.78 17.32
CA ALA A 54 -17.90 -11.39 17.29
C ALA A 54 -18.25 -10.85 18.69
N LYS A 55 -18.86 -11.71 19.51
CA LYS A 55 -19.23 -11.39 20.90
C LYS A 55 -18.08 -11.58 21.91
N MET A 56 -16.89 -12.00 21.52
CA MET A 56 -15.75 -12.06 22.44
C MET A 56 -15.33 -10.65 22.88
N ARG A 57 -14.83 -10.50 24.11
CA ARG A 57 -14.32 -9.20 24.59
C ARG A 57 -12.97 -8.90 23.93
N VAL A 58 -12.76 -7.66 23.52
CA VAL A 58 -11.48 -7.20 22.94
C VAL A 58 -10.35 -7.42 23.94
N ARG A 59 -10.60 -7.17 25.21
CA ARG A 59 -9.63 -7.45 26.28
C ARG A 59 -9.17 -8.92 26.31
N GLU A 60 -10.10 -9.87 26.17
CA GLU A 60 -9.77 -11.31 26.17
C GLU A 60 -9.00 -11.73 24.92
N LEU A 61 -9.27 -11.09 23.78
CA LEU A 61 -8.50 -11.25 22.56
C LEU A 61 -7.05 -10.79 22.77
N LEU A 62 -6.88 -9.57 23.28
CA LEU A 62 -5.56 -8.97 23.49
C LEU A 62 -4.73 -9.76 24.50
N GLU A 63 -5.31 -10.18 25.63
CA GLU A 63 -4.62 -10.97 26.64
C GLU A 63 -4.24 -12.40 26.16
N ALA A 64 -4.82 -12.87 25.05
CA ALA A 64 -4.44 -14.15 24.44
C ALA A 64 -3.23 -14.04 23.51
N LEU A 65 -2.88 -12.84 23.05
CA LEU A 65 -1.71 -12.61 22.19
C LEU A 65 -0.41 -12.83 22.98
N SER A 66 0.52 -13.55 22.36
CA SER A 66 1.87 -13.71 22.91
C SER A 66 2.54 -12.34 23.09
N GLY A 67 3.14 -12.09 24.26
CA GLY A 67 3.76 -10.80 24.58
C GLY A 67 2.80 -9.67 24.99
N VAL A 68 1.51 -9.97 25.20
CA VAL A 68 0.51 -8.99 25.65
C VAL A 68 -0.12 -9.43 26.98
N GLY A 69 0.47 -8.97 28.08
CA GLY A 69 -0.12 -9.14 29.41
C GLY A 69 -1.28 -8.17 29.69
N LYS A 70 -1.97 -8.36 30.81
CA LYS A 70 -3.10 -7.52 31.26
C LYS A 70 -2.82 -6.02 31.23
N VAL A 71 -1.62 -5.62 31.66
CA VAL A 71 -1.20 -4.21 31.72
C VAL A 71 -1.10 -3.63 30.30
N ARG A 72 -0.41 -4.33 29.39
CA ARG A 72 -0.26 -3.90 28.00
C ARG A 72 -1.60 -3.88 27.27
N ALA A 73 -2.46 -4.88 27.51
CA ALA A 73 -3.81 -4.91 26.95
C ALA A 73 -4.64 -3.69 27.39
N SER A 74 -4.61 -3.36 28.69
CA SER A 74 -5.29 -2.17 29.22
C SER A 74 -4.76 -0.87 28.62
N ALA A 75 -3.44 -0.69 28.56
CA ALA A 75 -2.81 0.52 27.99
C ALA A 75 -3.15 0.68 26.50
N LEU A 76 -3.17 -0.42 25.74
CA LEU A 76 -3.56 -0.40 24.33
C LEU A 76 -5.04 0.00 24.17
N MET A 77 -5.92 -0.60 24.97
CA MET A 77 -7.34 -0.27 24.92
C MET A 77 -7.60 1.19 25.27
N GLU A 78 -6.92 1.73 26.27
CA GLU A 78 -6.99 3.14 26.64
C GLU A 78 -6.51 4.06 25.50
N ARG A 79 -5.32 3.78 24.94
CA ARG A 79 -4.75 4.53 23.82
C ARG A 79 -5.65 4.55 22.58
N LEU A 80 -6.37 3.45 22.32
CA LEU A 80 -7.27 3.31 21.17
C LEU A 80 -8.73 3.69 21.49
N ASN A 81 -8.99 4.25 22.67
CA ASN A 81 -10.32 4.62 23.16
C ASN A 81 -11.33 3.44 23.10
N ILE A 82 -10.87 2.24 23.45
CA ILE A 82 -11.66 1.01 23.50
C ILE A 82 -12.09 0.76 24.95
N SER A 83 -13.40 0.80 25.21
CA SER A 83 -13.95 0.48 26.54
C SER A 83 -13.56 -0.94 27.01
N PRO A 84 -13.26 -1.16 28.31
CA PRO A 84 -12.93 -2.49 28.87
C PRO A 84 -13.97 -3.58 28.64
N THR A 85 -15.23 -3.19 28.41
CA THR A 85 -16.36 -4.12 28.15
C THR A 85 -16.65 -4.30 26.66
N ARG A 86 -15.90 -3.61 25.78
CA ARG A 86 -16.11 -3.66 24.33
C ARG A 86 -15.90 -5.07 23.79
N ARG A 87 -16.81 -5.48 22.90
CA ARG A 87 -16.75 -6.73 22.13
C ARG A 87 -16.18 -6.47 20.74
N ILE A 88 -15.63 -7.49 20.10
CA ILE A 88 -14.99 -7.39 18.78
C ILE A 88 -15.95 -6.75 17.75
N ALA A 89 -17.21 -7.20 17.71
CA ALA A 89 -18.24 -6.65 16.81
C ALA A 89 -18.54 -5.16 17.01
N GLY A 90 -18.14 -4.58 18.15
CA GLY A 90 -18.36 -3.16 18.47
C GLY A 90 -17.17 -2.26 18.17
N LEU A 91 -16.08 -2.79 17.58
CA LEU A 91 -14.92 -2.00 17.21
C LEU A 91 -15.20 -1.15 15.97
N GLY A 92 -14.81 0.13 16.02
CA GLY A 92 -14.87 1.01 14.86
C GLY A 92 -13.77 0.70 13.84
N ARG A 93 -13.95 1.14 12.58
CA ARG A 93 -12.97 0.95 11.50
C ARG A 93 -11.57 1.44 11.87
N HIS A 94 -11.46 2.61 12.49
CA HIS A 94 -10.17 3.15 12.94
C HIS A 94 -9.52 2.28 14.02
N GLN A 95 -10.30 1.80 15.00
CA GLN A 95 -9.78 0.91 16.05
C GLN A 95 -9.28 -0.41 15.48
N ILE A 96 -9.97 -0.97 14.48
CA ILE A 96 -9.54 -2.15 13.75
C ILE A 96 -8.21 -1.89 13.03
N LYS A 97 -8.09 -0.76 12.31
CA LYS A 97 -6.85 -0.35 11.62
C LYS A 97 -5.67 -0.24 12.61
N GLU A 98 -5.87 0.45 13.73
CA GLU A 98 -4.82 0.63 14.73
C GLU A 98 -4.42 -0.68 15.45
N LEU A 99 -5.39 -1.56 15.74
CA LEU A 99 -5.11 -2.87 16.30
C LEU A 99 -4.30 -3.75 15.33
N ARG A 100 -4.62 -3.70 14.02
CA ARG A 100 -3.80 -4.35 13.00
C ARG A 100 -2.38 -3.80 13.02
N ASN A 101 -2.23 -2.48 12.96
CA ASN A 101 -0.92 -1.82 12.97
C ASN A 101 -0.06 -2.16 14.20
N GLU A 102 -0.66 -2.24 15.40
CA GLU A 102 0.05 -2.61 16.63
C GLU A 102 0.66 -4.02 16.55
N PHE A 103 -0.08 -4.98 15.99
CA PHE A 103 0.28 -6.40 16.05
C PHE A 103 0.84 -6.99 14.76
N MET A 104 0.87 -6.22 13.67
CA MET A 104 1.57 -6.59 12.45
C MET A 104 3.10 -6.68 12.62
N LYS A 105 3.67 -6.19 13.73
CA LYS A 105 5.14 -6.12 13.93
C LYS A 105 5.83 -7.40 14.44
N SER A 106 5.20 -8.57 14.46
CA SER A 106 5.80 -9.76 15.10
C SER A 106 5.98 -10.95 14.14
N SER A 107 7.17 -11.03 13.52
CA SER A 107 7.93 -12.21 13.06
C SER A 107 7.29 -13.33 12.21
N HIS A 108 5.98 -13.35 12.00
CA HIS A 108 5.25 -14.28 11.12
C HIS A 108 4.30 -13.55 10.15
N ALA A 109 4.23 -12.21 10.21
CA ALA A 109 3.63 -11.44 9.15
C ALA A 109 4.54 -11.54 7.91
N PRO A 110 4.00 -11.72 6.69
CA PRO A 110 4.80 -11.54 5.49
C PRO A 110 5.51 -10.19 5.61
N LYS A 111 6.83 -10.17 5.42
CA LYS A 111 7.57 -8.91 5.38
C LYS A 111 6.89 -8.04 4.34
N PRO A 112 6.54 -6.78 4.65
CA PRO A 112 6.03 -5.88 3.63
C PRO A 112 6.98 -5.88 2.44
N GLY A 113 6.42 -5.83 1.24
CA GLY A 113 7.21 -5.70 0.03
C GLY A 113 8.08 -4.45 0.08
N LYS A 114 9.09 -4.39 -0.77
CA LYS A 114 9.94 -3.21 -0.91
C LYS A 114 9.30 -2.23 -1.89
N LEU A 115 9.35 -0.94 -1.55
CA LEU A 115 8.95 0.14 -2.47
C LEU A 115 10.19 0.63 -3.23
N LEU A 116 10.16 0.51 -4.55
CA LEU A 116 11.17 1.05 -5.45
C LEU A 116 10.56 2.19 -6.28
N VAL A 117 11.25 3.31 -6.31
CA VAL A 117 10.87 4.49 -7.10
C VAL A 117 11.87 4.63 -8.23
N LEU A 118 11.41 4.43 -9.47
CA LEU A 118 12.23 4.57 -10.67
C LEU A 118 11.98 5.95 -11.28
N SER A 119 13.03 6.77 -11.34
CA SER A 119 13.03 8.07 -12.01
C SER A 119 14.22 8.17 -12.97
N GLY A 120 14.32 9.26 -13.73
CA GLY A 120 15.32 9.41 -14.79
C GLY A 120 14.86 10.40 -15.85
N PRO A 121 15.74 10.86 -16.74
CA PRO A 121 15.37 11.90 -17.67
C PRO A 121 14.35 11.42 -18.71
N GLY A 122 13.59 12.35 -19.28
CA GLY A 122 12.67 12.05 -20.38
C GLY A 122 13.35 11.28 -21.51
N GLY A 123 12.78 10.14 -21.93
CA GLY A 123 13.32 9.33 -23.04
C GLY A 123 14.37 8.28 -22.66
N VAL A 124 14.75 8.18 -21.38
CA VAL A 124 15.73 7.16 -20.93
C VAL A 124 15.22 5.72 -21.00
N GLY A 125 13.90 5.51 -21.05
CA GLY A 125 13.27 4.19 -21.19
C GLY A 125 12.57 3.65 -19.92
N LYS A 126 12.21 4.53 -18.97
CA LYS A 126 11.51 4.19 -17.72
C LYS A 126 10.29 3.29 -17.95
N SER A 127 9.39 3.70 -18.86
CA SER A 127 8.16 2.96 -19.14
C SER A 127 8.40 1.58 -19.76
N THR A 128 9.48 1.42 -20.53
CA THR A 128 9.88 0.11 -21.07
C THR A 128 10.36 -0.82 -19.96
N VAL A 129 11.17 -0.32 -19.02
CA VAL A 129 11.61 -1.08 -17.84
C VAL A 129 10.42 -1.46 -16.96
N ALA A 130 9.53 -0.51 -16.67
CA ALA A 130 8.34 -0.73 -15.86
C ALA A 130 7.40 -1.78 -16.50
N ALA A 131 7.18 -1.72 -17.82
CA ALA A 131 6.39 -2.72 -18.54
C ALA A 131 6.99 -4.14 -18.44
N ARG A 132 8.33 -4.26 -18.53
CA ARG A 132 9.01 -5.55 -18.40
C ARG A 132 8.93 -6.10 -16.97
N LEU A 133 9.10 -5.26 -15.95
CA LEU A 133 8.91 -5.65 -14.55
C LEU A 133 7.46 -6.07 -14.27
N ARG A 134 6.47 -5.33 -14.79
CA ARG A 134 5.06 -5.70 -14.70
C ARG A 134 4.80 -7.07 -15.31
N ALA A 135 5.37 -7.34 -16.49
CA ALA A 135 5.19 -8.62 -17.20
C ALA A 135 5.88 -9.81 -16.50
N SER A 136 6.99 -9.57 -15.80
CA SER A 136 7.69 -10.61 -15.02
C SER A 136 6.93 -11.08 -13.79
N GLY A 137 6.07 -10.23 -13.21
CA GLY A 137 5.33 -10.51 -11.98
C GLY A 137 6.12 -10.25 -10.69
N ASP A 138 7.40 -9.88 -10.78
CA ASP A 138 8.25 -9.57 -9.62
C ASP A 138 7.84 -8.28 -8.90
N PHE A 139 7.17 -7.36 -9.61
CA PHE A 139 6.67 -6.09 -9.08
C PHE A 139 5.21 -5.86 -9.43
N TRP A 140 4.47 -5.32 -8.45
CA TRP A 140 3.25 -4.60 -8.71
C TRP A 140 3.60 -3.16 -9.10
N VAL A 141 3.34 -2.79 -10.35
CA VAL A 141 3.64 -1.44 -10.86
C VAL A 141 2.41 -0.56 -10.66
N SER A 142 2.55 0.51 -9.89
CA SER A 142 1.46 1.42 -9.56
C SER A 142 0.88 2.09 -10.80
N VAL A 143 -0.43 2.34 -10.77
CA VAL A 143 -1.17 3.07 -11.80
C VAL A 143 -1.50 4.45 -11.23
N SER A 144 -0.91 5.50 -11.81
CA SER A 144 -1.15 6.87 -11.36
C SER A 144 -2.54 7.36 -11.75
N ALA A 145 -3.08 8.30 -10.98
CA ALA A 145 -4.26 9.06 -11.36
C ALA A 145 -3.86 10.28 -12.19
N THR A 146 -4.71 10.69 -13.13
CA THR A 146 -4.51 11.93 -13.89
C THR A 146 -5.83 12.64 -14.19
N THR A 147 -5.77 13.97 -14.33
CA THR A 147 -6.89 14.81 -14.81
C THR A 147 -6.93 14.97 -16.33
N ARG A 148 -5.89 14.47 -17.03
CA ARG A 148 -5.84 14.48 -18.49
C ARG A 148 -6.90 13.53 -19.06
N SER A 149 -7.50 13.88 -20.21
CA SER A 149 -8.32 12.94 -20.96
C SER A 149 -7.49 11.74 -21.51
N PRO A 150 -8.04 10.52 -21.54
CA PRO A 150 -7.38 9.36 -22.12
C PRO A 150 -7.09 9.55 -23.61
N ARG A 151 -5.95 9.04 -24.08
CA ARG A 151 -5.64 8.90 -25.51
C ARG A 151 -6.38 7.69 -26.08
N ALA A 152 -6.48 7.61 -27.42
CA ALA A 152 -7.24 6.56 -28.12
C ALA A 152 -6.85 5.11 -27.75
N ASN A 153 -5.62 4.88 -27.30
CA ASN A 153 -5.11 3.55 -26.94
C ASN A 153 -4.91 3.35 -25.43
N GLU A 154 -5.32 4.31 -24.60
CA GLU A 154 -5.18 4.23 -23.13
C GLU A 154 -6.50 3.73 -22.51
N HIS A 155 -6.40 2.87 -21.50
CA HIS A 155 -7.52 2.31 -20.78
C HIS A 155 -7.49 2.71 -19.30
N ASP A 156 -8.65 3.10 -18.79
CA ASP A 156 -8.83 3.46 -17.38
C ASP A 156 -8.54 2.28 -16.44
N GLY A 157 -7.79 2.56 -15.38
CA GLY A 157 -7.33 1.57 -14.40
C GLY A 157 -6.19 0.66 -14.87
N VAL A 158 -5.73 0.82 -16.12
CA VAL A 158 -4.58 0.09 -16.68
C VAL A 158 -3.42 1.03 -16.91
N ASP A 159 -3.64 2.09 -17.68
CA ASP A 159 -2.61 3.09 -17.99
C ASP A 159 -2.59 4.20 -16.95
N TYR A 160 -3.77 4.74 -16.63
CA TYR A 160 -4.00 5.72 -15.57
C TYR A 160 -5.40 5.53 -14.97
N PHE A 161 -5.64 6.06 -13.78
CA PHE A 161 -6.98 6.40 -13.33
C PHE A 161 -7.33 7.80 -13.84
N PHE A 162 -8.20 7.87 -14.85
CA PHE A 162 -8.66 9.12 -15.42
C PHE A 162 -9.78 9.71 -14.57
N ILE A 163 -9.47 10.74 -13.79
CA ILE A 163 -10.39 11.35 -12.81
C ILE A 163 -10.61 12.84 -13.11
N SER A 164 -11.73 13.40 -12.66
CA SER A 164 -11.99 14.83 -12.85
C SER A 164 -11.09 15.69 -11.96
N ASP A 165 -10.96 16.97 -12.31
CA ASP A 165 -10.23 17.94 -11.50
C ASP A 165 -10.82 18.11 -10.09
N GLU A 166 -12.15 18.02 -9.94
CA GLU A 166 -12.83 18.07 -8.64
C GLU A 166 -12.47 16.86 -7.78
N GLU A 167 -12.49 15.66 -8.38
CA GLU A 167 -12.13 14.42 -7.71
C GLU A 167 -10.66 14.43 -7.31
N PHE A 168 -9.75 14.85 -8.19
CA PHE A 168 -8.33 14.99 -7.88
C PHE A 168 -8.13 15.93 -6.69
N SER A 169 -8.80 17.10 -6.68
CA SER A 169 -8.71 18.07 -5.59
C SER A 169 -9.30 17.54 -4.27
N ARG A 170 -10.32 16.68 -4.33
CA ARG A 170 -10.85 15.98 -3.16
C ARG A 170 -9.80 15.03 -2.59
N ARG A 171 -9.15 14.24 -3.44
CA ARG A 171 -8.09 13.28 -3.04
C ARG A 171 -6.88 13.97 -2.43
N VAL A 172 -6.44 15.09 -3.02
CA VAL A 172 -5.36 15.91 -2.43
C VAL A 172 -5.74 16.41 -1.03
N ARG A 173 -6.95 16.96 -0.84
CA ARG A 173 -7.40 17.45 0.48
C ARG A 173 -7.53 16.36 1.56
N ASN A 174 -7.66 15.11 1.13
CA ASN A 174 -7.83 13.97 2.00
C ASN A 174 -6.51 13.18 2.20
N ASP A 175 -5.37 13.70 1.71
CA ASP A 175 -4.06 13.02 1.74
C ASP A 175 -4.09 11.61 1.10
N GLU A 176 -4.87 11.44 0.03
CA GLU A 176 -5.06 10.16 -0.66
C GLU A 176 -3.94 9.86 -1.71
N PHE A 177 -2.93 10.73 -1.83
CA PHE A 177 -1.79 10.58 -2.75
C PHE A 177 -0.44 10.54 -2.02
N LEU A 178 0.47 9.66 -2.46
CA LEU A 178 1.85 9.61 -1.97
C LEU A 178 2.70 10.73 -2.54
N GLU A 179 2.38 11.14 -3.75
CA GLU A 179 2.95 12.28 -4.43
C GLU A 179 1.93 12.77 -5.44
N TRP A 180 2.00 14.04 -5.77
CA TRP A 180 1.33 14.58 -6.93
C TRP A 180 2.08 15.78 -7.48
N ALA A 181 1.87 16.03 -8.77
CA ALA A 181 2.44 17.15 -9.49
C ALA A 181 1.52 17.64 -10.60
N GLU A 182 1.75 18.86 -11.06
CA GLU A 182 1.14 19.41 -12.26
C GLU A 182 2.16 19.39 -13.40
N PHE A 183 1.75 18.87 -14.55
CA PHE A 183 2.58 18.82 -15.75
C PHE A 183 1.73 19.15 -16.98
N ALA A 184 2.17 20.14 -17.75
CA ALA A 184 1.50 20.62 -18.95
C ALA A 184 -0.02 20.88 -18.73
N GLY A 185 -0.36 21.53 -17.60
CA GLY A 185 -1.73 21.88 -17.24
C GLY A 185 -2.63 20.72 -16.80
N ASN A 186 -2.07 19.52 -16.63
CA ASN A 186 -2.78 18.35 -16.10
C ASN A 186 -2.13 17.91 -14.79
N ARG A 187 -2.91 17.33 -13.88
CA ARG A 187 -2.40 16.82 -12.61
C ARG A 187 -2.19 15.32 -12.68
N TYR A 188 -1.18 14.85 -11.97
CA TYR A 188 -0.79 13.45 -11.86
C TYR A 188 -0.50 13.14 -10.39
N GLY A 189 -0.88 11.96 -9.92
CA GLY A 189 -0.56 11.55 -8.56
C GLY A 189 -0.68 10.06 -8.32
N THR A 190 0.09 9.56 -7.37
CA THR A 190 0.15 8.13 -7.02
C THR A 190 -0.81 7.80 -5.87
N PRO A 191 -1.88 7.01 -6.08
CA PRO A 191 -2.84 6.70 -5.01
C PRO A 191 -2.22 5.92 -3.86
N SER A 192 -2.30 6.45 -2.62
CA SER A 192 -1.60 5.87 -1.47
C SER A 192 -2.12 4.51 -1.04
N SER A 193 -3.45 4.34 -1.02
CA SER A 193 -4.07 3.11 -0.51
C SER A 193 -3.66 1.87 -1.30
N ALA A 194 -3.61 1.96 -2.62
CA ALA A 194 -3.24 0.84 -3.48
C ALA A 194 -1.77 0.40 -3.26
N VAL A 195 -0.87 1.37 -3.08
CA VAL A 195 0.54 1.11 -2.78
C VAL A 195 0.68 0.48 -1.40
N GLU A 196 0.03 1.03 -0.37
CA GLU A 196 0.04 0.48 0.98
C GLU A 196 -0.48 -0.96 1.00
N GLU A 197 -1.63 -1.23 0.37
CA GLU A 197 -2.22 -2.56 0.29
C GLU A 197 -1.29 -3.56 -0.40
N ALA A 198 -0.63 -3.16 -1.51
CA ALA A 198 0.32 -4.02 -2.21
C ALA A 198 1.56 -4.35 -1.36
N LEU A 199 2.12 -3.35 -0.68
CA LEU A 199 3.27 -3.54 0.21
C LEU A 199 2.89 -4.45 1.38
N LEU A 200 1.74 -4.23 2.03
CA LEU A 200 1.27 -5.04 3.16
C LEU A 200 0.97 -6.50 2.76
N ALA A 201 0.60 -6.74 1.49
CA ALA A 201 0.45 -8.07 0.92
C ALA A 201 1.80 -8.75 0.60
N GLY A 202 2.93 -8.12 0.91
CA GLY A 202 4.27 -8.65 0.64
C GLY A 202 4.73 -8.51 -0.82
N ARG A 203 4.00 -7.75 -1.65
CA ARG A 203 4.39 -7.50 -3.04
C ARG A 203 5.35 -6.34 -3.13
N ASN A 204 6.44 -6.51 -3.87
CA ASN A 204 7.31 -5.39 -4.22
C ASN A 204 6.54 -4.41 -5.11
N VAL A 205 6.69 -3.13 -4.84
CA VAL A 205 5.98 -2.06 -5.57
C VAL A 205 6.99 -1.23 -6.35
N LEU A 206 6.65 -0.97 -7.61
CA LEU A 206 7.38 -0.04 -8.47
C LEU A 206 6.53 1.22 -8.72
N LEU A 207 7.10 2.39 -8.43
CA LEU A 207 6.56 3.68 -8.87
C LEU A 207 7.43 4.21 -10.01
N GLU A 208 6.84 4.52 -11.16
CA GLU A 208 7.48 5.25 -12.25
C GLU A 208 7.02 6.70 -12.19
N ILE A 209 7.87 7.59 -11.67
CA ILE A 209 7.52 9.00 -11.43
C ILE A 209 8.72 9.92 -11.71
N GLU A 210 8.43 11.20 -11.89
CA GLU A 210 9.46 12.22 -12.08
C GLU A 210 10.16 12.58 -10.76
N ILE A 211 11.27 13.31 -10.84
CA ILE A 211 12.21 13.54 -9.73
C ILE A 211 11.52 14.24 -8.53
N ASP A 212 10.66 15.21 -8.79
CA ASP A 212 9.93 15.90 -7.73
C ASP A 212 8.94 14.98 -7.01
N GLY A 213 8.31 14.06 -7.75
CA GLY A 213 7.49 13.01 -7.16
C GLY A 213 8.35 12.08 -6.29
N ALA A 214 9.54 11.69 -6.75
CA ALA A 214 10.46 10.85 -5.98
C ALA A 214 10.89 11.50 -4.65
N ARG A 215 11.10 12.83 -4.65
CA ARG A 215 11.38 13.60 -3.42
C ARG A 215 10.21 13.55 -2.43
N GLN A 216 8.98 13.73 -2.92
CA GLN A 216 7.76 13.63 -2.09
C GLN A 216 7.57 12.21 -1.53
N VAL A 217 7.80 11.18 -2.34
CA VAL A 217 7.70 9.80 -1.85
C VAL A 217 8.76 9.52 -0.78
N LYS A 218 10.01 10.01 -0.95
CA LYS A 218 11.06 9.82 0.05
C LYS A 218 10.76 10.51 1.38
N SER A 219 10.09 11.66 1.37
CA SER A 219 9.68 12.34 2.60
C SER A 219 8.53 11.59 3.30
N HIS A 220 7.55 11.05 2.55
CA HIS A 220 6.44 10.29 3.10
C HIS A 220 6.82 8.88 3.54
N LEU A 221 7.68 8.19 2.78
CA LEU A 221 8.12 6.82 3.05
C LEU A 221 9.66 6.69 2.93
N PRO A 222 10.43 7.09 3.96
CA PRO A 222 11.90 7.11 3.90
C PRO A 222 12.56 5.75 3.62
N SER A 223 11.84 4.65 3.88
CA SER A 223 12.29 3.28 3.60
C SER A 223 12.22 2.89 2.12
N CYS A 224 11.70 3.74 1.24
CA CYS A 224 11.71 3.50 -0.19
C CYS A 224 13.15 3.56 -0.75
N LEU A 225 13.38 2.80 -1.81
CA LEU A 225 14.62 2.84 -2.57
C LEU A 225 14.41 3.68 -3.83
N LEU A 226 15.10 4.81 -3.91
CA LEU A 226 15.10 5.67 -5.08
C LEU A 226 16.17 5.20 -6.07
N VAL A 227 15.75 4.85 -7.28
CA VAL A 227 16.63 4.46 -8.38
C VAL A 227 16.52 5.47 -9.50
N PHE A 228 17.65 6.03 -9.90
CA PHE A 228 17.78 6.88 -11.06
C PHE A 228 18.26 6.07 -12.26
N LEU A 229 17.55 6.18 -13.37
CA LEU A 229 17.88 5.53 -14.63
C LEU A 229 18.60 6.55 -15.52
N GLU A 230 19.85 6.28 -15.88
CA GLU A 230 20.66 7.11 -16.76
C GLU A 230 20.72 6.56 -18.18
N PRO A 231 20.85 7.42 -19.21
CA PRO A 231 21.18 6.96 -20.53
C PRO A 231 22.65 6.47 -20.58
N PRO A 232 23.00 5.56 -21.51
CA PRO A 232 24.41 5.16 -21.71
C PRO A 232 25.32 6.31 -22.09
N THR A 233 24.80 7.22 -22.91
CA THR A 233 25.47 8.44 -23.34
C THR A 233 24.46 9.57 -23.51
N TRP A 234 24.94 10.81 -23.47
CA TRP A 234 24.12 11.99 -23.75
C TRP A 234 23.59 11.95 -25.19
N GLU A 235 24.42 11.56 -26.14
CA GLU A 235 24.10 11.48 -27.56
C GLU A 235 22.96 10.49 -27.85
N GLU A 236 22.93 9.35 -27.15
CA GLU A 236 21.82 8.41 -27.24
C GLU A 236 20.51 8.99 -26.71
N LEU A 237 20.56 9.75 -25.61
CA LEU A 237 19.38 10.41 -25.06
C LEU A 237 18.82 11.45 -26.04
N VAL A 238 19.71 12.27 -26.61
CA VAL A 238 19.35 13.26 -27.65
C VAL A 238 18.69 12.56 -28.83
N ALA A 239 19.30 11.49 -29.37
CA ALA A 239 18.74 10.75 -30.50
C ALA A 239 17.34 10.18 -30.19
N ARG A 240 17.09 9.69 -28.97
CA ARG A 240 15.77 9.19 -28.54
C ARG A 240 14.74 10.32 -28.41
N LEU A 241 15.15 11.49 -27.92
CA LEU A 241 14.28 12.67 -27.80
C LEU A 241 13.92 13.24 -29.17
N GLU A 242 14.87 13.28 -30.10
CA GLU A 242 14.67 13.75 -31.47
C GLU A 242 13.85 12.77 -32.33
N GLY A 243 14.03 11.46 -32.13
CA GLY A 243 13.32 10.41 -32.86
C GLY A 243 11.79 10.39 -32.65
N ARG A 244 11.27 11.14 -31.66
CA ARG A 244 9.81 11.29 -31.43
C ARG A 244 9.12 12.21 -32.46
N GLY A 245 9.88 12.82 -33.37
CA GLY A 245 9.39 13.20 -34.72
C GLY A 245 8.26 14.22 -34.84
N THR A 246 7.98 15.04 -33.82
CA THR A 246 6.84 15.99 -33.84
C THR A 246 7.08 17.32 -33.13
N ASP A 247 8.27 17.55 -32.58
CA ASP A 247 8.58 18.77 -31.84
C ASP A 247 9.28 19.82 -32.73
N ASN A 248 8.89 21.08 -32.56
CA ASN A 248 9.60 22.22 -33.17
C ASN A 248 10.98 22.40 -32.48
N PRO A 249 11.91 23.18 -33.09
CA PRO A 249 13.25 23.37 -32.53
C PRO A 249 13.25 23.92 -31.09
N GLU A 250 12.30 24.79 -30.76
CA GLU A 250 12.16 25.40 -29.43
C GLU A 250 11.79 24.36 -28.36
N ARG A 251 10.74 23.56 -28.56
CA ARG A 251 10.36 22.47 -27.64
C ARG A 251 11.46 21.42 -27.49
N ARG A 252 12.23 21.18 -28.54
CA ARG A 252 13.38 20.27 -28.48
C ARG A 252 14.45 20.82 -27.53
N ALA A 253 14.79 22.10 -27.67
CA ALA A 253 15.75 22.75 -26.76
C ALA A 253 15.25 22.72 -25.31
N GLU A 254 13.96 22.99 -25.07
CA GLU A 254 13.34 22.89 -23.74
C GLU A 254 13.46 21.47 -23.15
N ARG A 255 13.17 20.42 -23.93
CA ARG A 255 13.32 19.04 -23.47
C ARG A 255 14.76 18.64 -23.19
N LEU A 256 15.70 19.12 -23.99
CA LEU A 256 17.12 18.87 -23.76
C LEU A 256 17.61 19.57 -22.50
N GLN A 257 17.18 20.82 -22.26
CA GLN A 257 17.50 21.52 -21.02
C GLN A 257 16.93 20.79 -19.82
N LEU A 258 15.65 20.40 -19.87
CA LEU A 258 15.02 19.63 -18.81
C LEU A 258 15.77 18.33 -18.53
N ALA A 259 16.17 17.59 -19.57
CA ALA A 259 16.95 16.37 -19.41
C ALA A 259 18.32 16.60 -18.74
N GLN A 260 18.99 17.74 -18.99
CA GLN A 260 20.22 18.10 -18.28
C GLN A 260 19.97 18.37 -16.81
N ASP A 261 18.91 19.13 -16.50
CA ASP A 261 18.53 19.44 -15.12
C ASP A 261 18.13 18.16 -14.36
N GLU A 262 17.45 17.24 -15.03
CA GLU A 262 17.08 15.92 -14.50
C GLU A 262 18.33 15.06 -14.21
N LEU A 263 19.30 15.01 -15.14
CA LEU A 263 20.57 14.31 -14.95
C LEU A 263 21.38 14.89 -13.78
N ALA A 264 21.37 16.21 -13.60
CA ALA A 264 22.05 16.87 -12.48
C ALA A 264 21.46 16.48 -11.12
N ALA A 265 20.24 15.96 -11.07
CA ALA A 265 19.60 15.49 -9.86
C ALA A 265 19.96 14.04 -9.46
N ALA A 266 20.70 13.30 -10.30
CA ALA A 266 21.10 11.92 -10.02
C ALA A 266 21.70 11.69 -8.61
N PRO A 267 22.53 12.60 -8.05
CA PRO A 267 23.10 12.43 -6.70
C PRO A 267 22.07 12.40 -5.56
N PHE A 268 20.81 12.77 -5.80
CA PHE A 268 19.74 12.67 -4.80
C PHE A 268 19.24 11.22 -4.62
N PHE A 269 19.50 10.34 -5.58
CA PHE A 269 18.97 8.98 -5.59
C PHE A 269 19.88 8.02 -4.83
N ASP A 270 19.29 6.96 -4.28
CA ASP A 270 20.03 5.96 -3.50
C ASP A 270 20.90 5.08 -4.42
N LEU A 271 20.48 4.88 -5.68
CA LEU A 271 21.19 4.10 -6.69
C LEU A 271 21.02 4.73 -8.07
N VAL A 272 22.08 4.70 -8.87
CA VAL A 272 22.07 5.08 -10.29
C VAL A 272 22.33 3.84 -11.14
N ILE A 273 21.48 3.59 -12.13
CA ILE A 273 21.60 2.47 -13.08
C ILE A 273 21.65 3.03 -14.50
N VAL A 274 22.65 2.62 -15.27
CA VAL A 274 22.77 2.99 -16.69
C VAL A 274 21.92 2.05 -17.55
N ASN A 275 21.04 2.59 -18.39
CA ASN A 275 20.15 1.82 -19.26
C ASN A 275 20.79 1.49 -20.62
N ASP A 276 21.84 0.66 -20.59
CA ASP A 276 22.48 0.10 -21.79
C ASP A 276 21.64 -1.02 -22.42
N ARG A 277 21.05 -1.87 -21.58
CA ARG A 277 20.16 -2.97 -21.95
C ARG A 277 19.06 -3.11 -20.92
N VAL A 278 17.81 -3.05 -21.37
CA VAL A 278 16.61 -3.13 -20.52
C VAL A 278 16.64 -4.40 -19.67
N GLU A 279 17.08 -5.53 -20.23
CA GLU A 279 17.16 -6.82 -19.53
C GLU A 279 18.07 -6.75 -18.30
N ARG A 280 19.24 -6.10 -18.41
CA ARG A 280 20.19 -5.95 -17.29
C ARG A 280 19.61 -5.07 -16.19
N VAL A 281 18.94 -3.98 -16.58
CA VAL A 281 18.27 -3.08 -15.63
C VAL A 281 17.20 -3.85 -14.86
N VAL A 282 16.38 -4.63 -15.55
CA VAL A 282 15.32 -5.45 -14.94
C VAL A 282 15.90 -6.45 -13.93
N GLU A 283 16.95 -7.19 -14.32
CA GLU A 283 17.63 -8.14 -13.42
C GLU A 283 18.20 -7.46 -12.17
N GLN A 284 18.84 -6.29 -12.33
CA GLN A 284 19.36 -5.52 -11.20
C GLN A 284 18.23 -5.07 -10.26
N LEU A 285 17.14 -4.54 -10.80
CA LEU A 285 16.00 -4.07 -10.00
C LEU A 285 15.34 -5.21 -9.20
N ILE A 286 15.22 -6.41 -9.78
CA ILE A 286 14.73 -7.61 -9.09
C ILE A 286 15.70 -8.03 -7.96
N GLY A 287 17.01 -7.96 -8.22
CA GLY A 287 18.03 -8.29 -7.21
C GLY A 287 17.98 -7.39 -5.97
N LEU A 288 17.57 -6.13 -6.10
CA LEU A 288 17.43 -5.20 -4.98
C LEU A 288 16.27 -5.57 -4.05
N THR A 289 15.27 -6.29 -4.56
CA THR A 289 14.07 -6.63 -3.81
C THR A 289 14.03 -8.05 -3.24
N SER A 290 15.05 -8.85 -3.58
CA SER A 290 15.31 -10.16 -2.99
C SER A 290 15.72 -10.11 -1.51
#